data_AF-A0A5C0SAX2-F1
#
_entry.id   AF-A0A5C0SAX2-F1
#
_cell.length_a   1.000
_cell.length_b   1.000
_cell.length_c   1.000
_cell.angle_alpha   90.00
_cell.angle_beta   90.00
_cell.angle_gamma   90.00
#
_symmetry.space_group_name_H-M   'P 1'
#
loop_
_entity.id
_entity.type
_entity.pdbx_description
1 polymer ?
#
loop_
_entity_poly.entity_id
_entity_poly.type
_entity_poly.pdbx_seq_one_letter_code
_entity_poly.pdbx_strand_id
1 'polypeptide(L)'
;MPFLLLLILFFWLFPYLIIPFLIFSIIGFLFLIPYVVFFNSFLNVLTIPWQIFKIASNKQIRKNHSLEHATVNVLEERYGKSLRIGGLAYSNGFSLSGPDLPSPYEVLDATREGIYRMKKGETYLALHPRCGTSIATSTFLLSLGFIIVLFFFNNLSLLNIAGVFILANILSKPLGLTVQRFFTTYTDIKDISIIDIYGKPSTYNFPFEIIINPNRTYFIETTSNKNKLFWFPF
;
A
#
# COMPACT_ATOMS: atom_id res chain seq x y z
N MET A 1 -8.06 31.43 9.45
CA MET A 1 -9.48 31.88 9.54
C MET A 1 -9.73 33.33 9.06
N PRO A 2 -8.85 34.35 9.26
CA PRO A 2 -9.18 35.73 8.84
C PRO A 2 -9.21 35.91 7.31
N PHE A 3 -8.36 35.20 6.56
CA PHE A 3 -8.38 35.21 5.10
C PHE A 3 -9.71 34.71 4.51
N LEU A 4 -10.28 33.65 5.09
CA LEU A 4 -11.55 33.07 4.64
C LEU A 4 -12.71 34.04 4.88
N LEU A 5 -12.73 34.70 6.05
CA LEU A 5 -13.70 35.74 6.38
C LEU A 5 -13.61 36.94 5.43
N LEU A 6 -12.38 37.37 5.09
CA LEU A 6 -12.15 38.44 4.13
C LEU A 6 -12.65 38.08 2.72
N LEU A 7 -12.39 36.84 2.29
CA LEU A 7 -12.84 36.33 0.99
C LEU A 7 -14.37 36.25 0.91
N ILE A 8 -15.02 35.77 1.98
CA ILE A 8 -16.48 35.69 2.08
C ILE A 8 -17.08 37.09 2.03
N LEU A 9 -16.55 38.03 2.81
CA LEU A 9 -17.02 39.43 2.82
C LEU A 9 -16.85 40.08 1.44
N PHE A 10 -15.74 39.83 0.74
CA PHE A 10 -15.48 40.36 -0.60
C PHE A 10 -16.51 39.86 -1.62
N PHE A 11 -16.81 38.55 -1.66
CA PHE A 11 -17.83 38.02 -2.56
C PHE A 11 -19.25 38.39 -2.16
N TRP A 12 -19.50 38.65 -0.87
CA TRP A 12 -20.78 39.18 -0.40
C TRP A 12 -21.02 40.61 -0.90
N LEU A 13 -19.98 41.47 -0.88
CA LEU A 13 -20.04 42.83 -1.41
C LEU A 13 -20.08 42.87 -2.95
N PHE A 14 -19.46 41.90 -3.62
CA PHE A 14 -19.34 41.84 -5.08
C PHE A 14 -19.77 40.48 -5.66
N PRO A 15 -21.06 40.11 -5.59
CA PRO A 15 -21.53 38.77 -5.97
C PRO A 15 -21.33 38.44 -7.46
N TYR A 16 -21.31 39.46 -8.32
CA TYR A 16 -21.07 39.27 -9.77
C TYR A 16 -19.64 38.83 -10.09
N LEU A 17 -18.67 39.00 -9.17
CA LEU A 17 -17.29 38.53 -9.35
C LEU A 17 -17.12 37.03 -9.06
N ILE A 18 -18.13 36.37 -8.47
CA ILE A 18 -18.07 34.94 -8.15
C ILE A 18 -17.91 34.10 -9.42
N ILE A 19 -18.71 34.38 -10.45
CA ILE A 19 -18.68 33.62 -11.72
C ILE A 19 -17.31 33.71 -12.41
N PRO A 20 -16.74 34.90 -12.71
CA PRO A 20 -15.43 34.99 -13.34
C PRO A 20 -14.31 34.42 -12.45
N PHE A 21 -14.40 34.54 -11.13
CA PHE A 21 -13.45 33.91 -10.21
C PHE A 21 -13.51 32.37 -10.29
N LEU A 22 -14.71 31.78 -10.33
CA LEU A 22 -14.89 30.33 -10.50
C LEU A 22 -14.38 29.87 -11.86
N ILE A 23 -14.70 30.57 -12.93
CA ILE A 23 -14.21 30.24 -14.28
C ILE A 23 -12.68 30.29 -14.31
N PHE A 24 -12.07 31.35 -13.80
CA PHE A 24 -10.62 31.49 -13.69
C PHE A 24 -10.00 30.35 -12.86
N SER A 25 -10.62 30.00 -11.74
CA SER A 25 -10.15 28.91 -10.87
C SER A 25 -10.25 27.55 -11.54
N ILE A 26 -11.35 27.26 -12.25
CA ILE A 26 -11.57 26.02 -12.99
C ILE A 26 -10.55 25.91 -14.13
N ILE A 27 -10.37 26.97 -14.92
CA ILE A 27 -9.39 27.00 -16.01
C ILE A 27 -7.97 26.84 -15.45
N GLY A 28 -7.64 27.54 -14.37
CA GLY A 28 -6.35 27.43 -13.70
C GLY A 28 -6.09 26.01 -13.20
N PHE A 29 -7.07 25.37 -12.57
CA PHE A 29 -6.95 23.99 -12.12
C PHE A 29 -6.77 23.02 -13.30
N LEU A 30 -7.59 23.17 -14.36
CA LEU A 30 -7.50 22.36 -15.57
C LEU A 30 -6.13 22.49 -16.24
N PHE A 31 -5.57 23.70 -16.27
CA PHE A 31 -4.24 23.99 -16.79
C PHE A 31 -3.13 23.34 -15.96
N LEU A 32 -3.31 23.20 -14.64
CA LEU A 32 -2.32 22.61 -13.74
C LEU A 32 -2.32 21.08 -13.72
N ILE A 33 -3.43 20.42 -14.09
CA ILE A 33 -3.56 18.96 -14.07
C ILE A 33 -2.40 18.25 -14.80
N PRO A 34 -2.02 18.62 -16.04
CA PRO A 34 -0.92 17.96 -16.75
C PRO A 34 0.43 18.05 -16.01
N TYR A 35 0.71 19.20 -15.38
CA TYR A 35 1.94 19.42 -14.61
C TYR A 35 1.96 18.56 -13.35
N VAL A 36 0.84 18.47 -12.64
CA VAL A 36 0.71 17.61 -11.45
C VAL A 36 0.88 16.14 -11.84
N VAL A 37 0.24 15.69 -12.92
CA VAL A 37 0.36 14.31 -13.42
C VAL A 37 1.80 14.01 -13.81
N PHE A 38 2.46 14.91 -14.54
CA PHE A 38 3.86 14.76 -14.91
C PHE A 38 4.78 14.67 -13.69
N PHE A 39 4.68 15.62 -12.77
CA PHE A 39 5.55 15.69 -11.60
C PHE A 39 5.35 14.48 -10.68
N ASN A 40 4.10 14.07 -10.44
CA ASN A 40 3.79 12.86 -9.69
C ASN A 40 4.33 11.60 -10.39
N SER A 41 4.18 11.50 -11.71
CA SER A 41 4.72 10.36 -12.46
C SER A 41 6.24 10.29 -12.35
N PHE A 42 6.92 11.43 -12.49
CA PHE A 42 8.36 11.53 -12.33
C PHE A 42 8.83 11.12 -10.93
N LEU A 43 8.19 11.66 -9.89
CA LEU A 43 8.50 11.30 -8.50
C LEU A 43 8.22 9.83 -8.21
N ASN A 44 7.13 9.25 -8.72
CA ASN A 44 6.78 7.83 -8.53
C ASN A 44 7.86 6.91 -9.12
N VAL A 45 8.36 7.23 -10.32
CA VAL A 45 9.42 6.45 -10.98
C VAL A 45 10.71 6.44 -10.15
N LEU A 46 11.01 7.50 -9.41
CA LEU A 46 12.18 7.56 -8.53
C LEU A 46 11.91 6.92 -7.15
N THR A 47 10.77 7.23 -6.54
CA THR A 47 10.50 6.90 -5.13
C THR A 47 10.02 5.46 -4.91
N ILE A 48 9.25 4.88 -5.84
CA ILE A 48 8.70 3.52 -5.68
C ILE A 48 9.81 2.46 -5.65
N PRO A 49 10.80 2.45 -6.57
CA PRO A 49 11.92 1.53 -6.49
C PRO A 49 12.70 1.65 -5.17
N TRP A 50 12.87 2.87 -4.67
CA TRP A 50 13.53 3.13 -3.39
C TRP A 50 12.77 2.52 -2.20
N GLN A 51 11.45 2.65 -2.19
CA GLN A 51 10.59 2.02 -1.16
C GLN A 51 10.68 0.49 -1.20
N ILE A 52 10.65 -0.10 -2.39
CA ILE A 52 10.79 -1.56 -2.58
C ILE A 52 12.16 -2.01 -2.08
N PHE A 53 13.23 -1.29 -2.41
CA PHE A 53 14.58 -1.60 -1.97
C PHE A 53 14.73 -1.56 -0.44
N LYS A 54 14.10 -0.59 0.22
CA LYS A 54 14.07 -0.49 1.69
C LYS A 54 13.49 -1.75 2.33
N ILE A 55 12.40 -2.30 1.78
CA ILE A 55 11.80 -3.55 2.24
C ILE A 55 12.72 -4.73 1.90
N ALA A 56 13.23 -4.78 0.67
CA ALA A 56 14.05 -5.88 0.18
C ALA A 56 15.35 -6.08 0.98
N SER A 57 15.90 -4.98 1.51
CA SER A 57 17.12 -4.97 2.30
C SER A 57 16.98 -5.64 3.68
N ASN A 58 15.76 -5.79 4.21
CA ASN A 58 15.54 -6.37 5.53
C ASN A 58 14.86 -7.74 5.43
N LYS A 59 15.64 -8.80 5.63
CA LYS A 59 15.15 -10.19 5.61
C LYS A 59 14.01 -10.44 6.59
N GLN A 60 14.05 -9.85 7.79
CA GLN A 60 13.03 -10.07 8.80
C GLN A 60 11.70 -9.41 8.41
N ILE A 61 11.75 -8.21 7.83
CA ILE A 61 10.54 -7.55 7.27
C ILE A 61 9.93 -8.43 6.18
N ARG A 62 10.72 -8.93 5.23
CA ARG A 62 10.23 -9.80 4.15
C ARG A 62 9.57 -11.09 4.65
N LYS A 63 10.14 -11.67 5.70
CA LYS A 63 9.61 -12.84 6.40
C LYS A 63 8.25 -12.55 7.04
N ASN A 64 8.15 -11.47 7.80
CA ASN A 64 6.90 -11.06 8.41
C ASN A 64 5.85 -10.64 7.38
N HIS A 65 6.26 -10.04 6.25
CA HIS A 65 5.41 -9.72 5.11
C HIS A 65 4.84 -10.97 4.44
N SER A 66 5.66 -12.02 4.34
CA SER A 66 5.18 -13.31 3.80
C SER A 66 4.15 -13.95 4.70
N LEU A 67 4.36 -13.86 6.02
CA LEU A 67 3.40 -14.34 7.00
C LEU A 67 2.12 -13.50 7.01
N GLU A 68 2.21 -12.18 6.86
CA GLU A 68 1.07 -11.29 6.70
C GLU A 68 0.20 -11.71 5.50
N HIS A 69 0.82 -11.92 4.33
CA HIS A 69 0.13 -12.45 3.15
C HIS A 69 -0.49 -13.83 3.40
N ALA A 70 0.22 -14.73 4.09
CA ALA A 70 -0.30 -16.06 4.37
C ALA A 70 -1.53 -16.00 5.28
N THR A 71 -1.52 -15.15 6.30
CA THR A 71 -2.67 -14.90 7.16
C THR A 71 -3.86 -14.39 6.36
N VAL A 72 -3.65 -13.40 5.48
CA VAL A 72 -4.74 -12.84 4.65
C VAL A 72 -5.29 -13.88 3.68
N ASN A 73 -4.42 -14.62 2.97
CA ASN A 73 -4.84 -15.68 2.06
C ASN A 73 -5.68 -16.75 2.78
N VAL A 74 -5.24 -17.23 3.96
CA VAL A 74 -5.99 -18.20 4.76
C VAL A 74 -7.35 -17.64 5.18
N LEU A 75 -7.42 -16.37 5.61
CA LEU A 75 -8.69 -15.74 5.93
C LEU A 75 -9.62 -15.68 4.71
N GLU A 76 -9.12 -15.28 3.54
CA GLU A 76 -9.92 -15.20 2.32
C GLU A 76 -10.43 -16.56 1.85
N GLU A 77 -9.61 -17.60 1.99
CA GLU A 77 -10.00 -18.98 1.72
C GLU A 77 -11.13 -19.44 2.65
N ARG A 78 -11.01 -19.18 3.97
CA ARG A 78 -12.04 -19.54 4.96
C ARG A 78 -13.37 -18.83 4.72
N TYR A 79 -13.31 -17.54 4.36
CA TYR A 79 -14.50 -16.73 4.11
C TYR A 79 -15.05 -16.88 2.69
N GLY A 80 -14.35 -17.59 1.80
CA GLY A 80 -14.75 -17.82 0.41
C GLY A 80 -14.84 -16.54 -0.44
N LYS A 81 -14.20 -15.45 0.01
CA LYS A 81 -14.24 -14.14 -0.65
C LYS A 81 -13.02 -13.31 -0.30
N SER A 82 -12.71 -12.36 -1.18
CA SER A 82 -11.76 -11.30 -0.87
C SER A 82 -12.23 -10.44 0.28
N LEU A 83 -11.34 -10.20 1.25
CA LEU A 83 -11.59 -9.34 2.39
C LEU A 83 -10.98 -7.96 2.13
N ARG A 84 -11.62 -6.90 2.60
CA ARG A 84 -11.06 -5.54 2.58
C ARG A 84 -10.17 -5.37 3.81
N ILE A 85 -9.02 -6.04 3.79
CA ILE A 85 -7.99 -5.99 4.83
C ILE A 85 -6.68 -5.57 4.18
N GLY A 86 -5.96 -4.68 4.83
CA GLY A 86 -4.60 -4.30 4.47
C GLY A 86 -3.63 -4.65 5.60
N GLY A 87 -2.38 -4.92 5.23
CA GLY A 87 -1.33 -5.23 6.18
C GLY A 87 -0.07 -4.39 5.99
N LEU A 88 0.70 -4.27 7.06
CA LEU A 88 2.05 -3.69 7.04
C LEU A 88 2.99 -4.55 7.86
N ALA A 89 4.13 -4.90 7.27
CA ALA A 89 5.15 -5.71 7.91
C ALA A 89 6.28 -4.87 8.50
N TYR A 90 6.74 -5.28 9.66
CA TYR A 90 7.84 -4.69 10.43
C TYR A 90 8.84 -5.78 10.81
N SER A 91 9.96 -5.41 11.44
CA SER A 91 10.97 -6.41 11.88
C SER A 91 10.48 -7.26 13.05
N ASN A 92 9.58 -6.77 13.89
CA ASN A 92 9.06 -7.47 15.07
C ASN A 92 7.64 -8.03 14.88
N GLY A 93 7.06 -7.96 13.69
CA GLY A 93 5.69 -8.39 13.47
C GLY A 93 5.05 -7.79 12.23
N PHE A 94 3.73 -7.82 12.19
CA PHE A 94 2.94 -7.16 11.16
C PHE A 94 1.61 -6.68 11.75
N SER A 95 1.04 -5.62 11.17
CA SER A 95 -0.31 -5.16 11.50
C SER A 95 -1.28 -5.57 10.41
N LEU A 96 -2.53 -5.85 10.79
CA LEU A 96 -3.68 -5.99 9.91
C LEU A 96 -4.76 -4.97 10.31
N SER A 97 -5.37 -4.33 9.34
CA SER A 97 -6.49 -3.41 9.55
C SER A 97 -7.47 -3.46 8.38
N GLY A 98 -8.75 -3.23 8.66
CA GLY A 98 -9.76 -3.13 7.62
C GLY A 98 -11.18 -3.39 8.10
N PRO A 99 -12.20 -2.97 7.33
CA PRO A 99 -13.60 -3.13 7.71
C PRO A 99 -14.07 -4.58 7.80
N ASP A 100 -13.42 -5.48 7.07
CA ASP A 100 -13.77 -6.90 7.07
C ASP A 100 -12.83 -7.73 7.96
N LEU A 101 -12.05 -7.09 8.87
CA LEU A 101 -11.12 -7.79 9.75
C LEU A 101 -11.86 -8.62 10.83
N PRO A 102 -11.68 -9.96 10.87
CA PRO A 102 -12.35 -10.84 11.82
C PRO A 102 -11.94 -10.63 13.28
N SER A 103 -12.40 -11.49 14.18
CA SER A 103 -11.97 -11.45 15.58
C SER A 103 -10.45 -11.71 15.72
N PRO A 104 -9.79 -11.21 16.79
CA PRO A 104 -8.35 -11.40 16.96
C PRO A 104 -7.99 -12.90 17.10
N TYR A 105 -8.90 -13.71 17.63
CA TYR A 105 -8.72 -15.17 17.73
C TYR A 105 -8.69 -15.83 16.35
N GLU A 106 -9.59 -15.46 15.44
CA GLU A 106 -9.59 -15.97 14.07
C GLU A 106 -8.35 -15.51 13.29
N VAL A 107 -7.93 -14.26 13.48
CA VAL A 107 -6.69 -13.74 12.86
C VAL A 107 -5.47 -14.51 13.36
N LEU A 108 -5.39 -14.77 14.66
CA LEU A 108 -4.30 -15.53 15.26
C LEU A 108 -4.30 -16.99 14.77
N ASP A 109 -5.48 -17.61 14.69
CA ASP A 109 -5.65 -18.97 14.17
C ASP A 109 -5.27 -19.08 12.69
N ALA A 110 -5.72 -18.14 11.85
CA ALA A 110 -5.32 -18.05 10.45
C ALA A 110 -3.81 -17.80 10.29
N THR A 111 -3.20 -17.02 11.19
CA THR A 111 -1.74 -16.81 11.19
C THR A 111 -1.00 -18.11 11.52
N ARG A 112 -1.48 -18.88 12.51
CA ARG A 112 -0.90 -20.19 12.86
C ARG A 112 -1.02 -21.18 11.71
N GLU A 113 -2.18 -21.22 11.05
CA GLU A 113 -2.38 -22.03 9.86
C GLU A 113 -1.44 -21.60 8.71
N GLY A 114 -1.31 -20.30 8.47
CA GLY A 114 -0.40 -19.73 7.48
C GLY A 114 1.05 -20.17 7.71
N ILE A 115 1.55 -20.08 8.96
CA ILE A 115 2.88 -20.60 9.32
C ILE A 115 2.98 -22.10 9.03
N TYR A 116 1.99 -22.88 9.45
CA TYR A 116 1.99 -24.33 9.28
C TYR A 116 2.07 -24.73 7.79
N ARG A 117 1.20 -24.15 6.96
CA ARG A 117 1.12 -24.42 5.52
C ARG A 117 2.37 -23.96 4.76
N MET A 118 2.89 -22.77 5.08
CA MET A 118 4.16 -22.30 4.52
C MET A 118 5.34 -23.20 4.91
N LYS A 119 5.40 -23.68 6.17
CA LYS A 119 6.42 -24.66 6.61
C LYS A 119 6.27 -26.01 5.89
N LYS A 120 5.07 -26.38 5.47
CA LYS A 120 4.77 -27.56 4.64
C LYS A 120 5.07 -27.37 3.15
N GLY A 121 5.45 -26.17 2.72
CA GLY A 121 5.89 -25.88 1.35
C GLY A 121 4.88 -25.10 0.50
N GLU A 122 3.75 -24.65 1.06
CA GLU A 122 2.78 -23.80 0.37
C GLU A 122 3.29 -22.36 0.23
N THR A 123 4.31 -22.18 -0.63
CA THR A 123 5.01 -20.91 -0.81
C THR A 123 4.19 -19.84 -1.51
N TYR A 124 3.11 -20.20 -2.21
CA TYR A 124 2.22 -19.25 -2.88
C TYR A 124 1.47 -18.36 -1.86
N LEU A 125 1.27 -18.84 -0.64
CA LEU A 125 0.66 -18.06 0.46
C LEU A 125 1.46 -16.81 0.81
N ALA A 126 2.76 -16.78 0.50
CA ALA A 126 3.61 -15.61 0.68
C ALA A 126 3.31 -14.47 -0.32
N LEU A 127 2.44 -14.68 -1.30
CA LEU A 127 2.12 -13.70 -2.35
C LEU A 127 0.64 -13.33 -2.25
N HIS A 128 0.33 -12.04 -2.39
CA HIS A 128 -1.04 -11.56 -2.39
C HIS A 128 -1.27 -10.53 -3.51
N PRO A 129 -2.28 -10.70 -4.38
CA PRO A 129 -2.46 -9.83 -5.55
C PRO A 129 -2.79 -8.38 -5.19
N ARG A 130 -3.37 -8.13 -4.01
CA ARG A 130 -3.77 -6.80 -3.52
C ARG A 130 -2.82 -6.21 -2.46
N CYS A 131 -1.56 -6.66 -2.46
CA CYS A 131 -0.50 -6.10 -1.61
C CYS A 131 -0.14 -4.66 -2.02
N GLY A 132 0.30 -3.84 -1.05
CA GLY A 132 0.86 -2.50 -1.32
C GLY A 132 2.01 -2.50 -2.33
N THR A 133 2.84 -3.55 -2.36
CA THR A 133 3.89 -3.71 -3.40
C THR A 133 3.30 -3.89 -4.80
N SER A 134 2.19 -4.61 -4.95
CA SER A 134 1.51 -4.73 -6.25
C SER A 134 0.92 -3.41 -6.70
N ILE A 135 0.28 -2.68 -5.78
CA ILE A 135 -0.30 -1.35 -6.07
C ILE A 135 0.83 -0.39 -6.47
N ALA A 136 1.92 -0.36 -5.71
CA ALA A 136 3.09 0.45 -6.05
C ALA A 136 3.68 0.07 -7.41
N THR A 137 3.79 -1.22 -7.72
CA THR A 137 4.25 -1.68 -9.05
C THR A 137 3.32 -1.19 -10.17
N SER A 138 2.00 -1.25 -9.97
CA SER A 138 1.01 -0.72 -10.92
C SER A 138 1.17 0.77 -11.14
N THR A 139 1.30 1.55 -10.06
CA THR A 139 1.51 3.00 -10.11
C THR A 139 2.82 3.35 -10.81
N PHE A 140 3.88 2.57 -10.57
CA PHE A 140 5.16 2.73 -11.25
C PHE A 140 5.03 2.50 -12.76
N LEU A 141 4.39 1.41 -13.19
CA LEU A 141 4.21 1.10 -14.61
C LEU A 141 3.38 2.18 -15.33
N LEU A 142 2.31 2.64 -14.70
CA LEU A 142 1.49 3.73 -15.22
C LEU A 142 2.29 5.03 -15.37
N SER A 143 3.03 5.40 -14.31
CA SER A 143 3.88 6.59 -14.29
C SER A 143 4.98 6.53 -15.35
N LEU A 144 5.64 5.39 -15.46
CA LEU A 144 6.68 5.15 -16.46
C LEU A 144 6.11 5.22 -17.88
N GLY A 145 4.96 4.60 -18.12
CA GLY A 145 4.27 4.65 -19.40
C GLY A 145 3.89 6.07 -19.80
N PHE A 146 3.42 6.91 -18.87
CA PHE A 146 3.15 8.32 -19.15
C PHE A 146 4.41 9.11 -19.51
N ILE A 147 5.52 8.89 -18.80
CA ILE A 147 6.80 9.55 -19.12
C ILE A 147 7.29 9.13 -20.50
N ILE A 148 7.22 7.84 -20.83
CA ILE A 148 7.58 7.32 -22.16
C ILE A 148 6.71 7.97 -23.24
N VAL A 149 5.39 8.01 -23.06
CA VAL A 149 4.49 8.62 -24.04
C VAL A 149 4.81 10.10 -24.24
N LEU A 150 4.97 10.85 -23.14
CA LEU A 150 5.32 12.26 -23.19
C LEU A 150 6.63 12.51 -23.92
N PHE A 151 7.66 11.72 -23.63
CA PHE A 151 8.99 11.90 -24.18
C PHE A 151 9.09 11.54 -25.67
N PHE A 152 8.40 10.49 -26.12
CA PHE A 152 8.50 10.02 -27.50
C PHE A 152 7.46 10.62 -28.44
N PHE A 153 6.23 10.86 -27.97
CA PHE A 153 5.14 11.35 -28.81
C PHE A 153 4.87 12.84 -28.64
N ASN A 154 5.50 13.50 -27.67
CA ASN A 154 5.26 14.91 -27.29
C ASN A 154 3.77 15.28 -27.14
N ASN A 155 2.91 14.28 -26.88
CA ASN A 155 1.47 14.45 -26.84
C ASN A 155 0.81 13.42 -25.90
N LEU A 156 0.05 13.93 -24.93
CA LEU A 156 -0.83 13.17 -24.05
C LEU A 156 -2.25 13.14 -24.60
N SER A 157 -2.43 12.55 -25.78
CA SER A 157 -3.78 12.33 -26.30
C SER A 157 -4.54 11.36 -25.37
N LEU A 158 -5.87 11.51 -25.30
CA LEU A 158 -6.73 10.59 -24.55
C LEU A 158 -6.52 9.13 -24.97
N LEU A 159 -6.26 8.90 -26.26
CA LEU A 159 -5.97 7.58 -26.81
C LEU A 159 -4.68 6.99 -26.22
N ASN A 160 -3.60 7.77 -26.18
CA ASN A 160 -2.32 7.32 -25.63
C ASN A 160 -2.44 7.04 -24.12
N ILE A 161 -3.16 7.91 -23.40
CA ILE A 161 -3.42 7.74 -21.96
C ILE A 161 -4.19 6.44 -21.72
N ALA A 162 -5.27 6.21 -22.47
CA ALA A 162 -6.07 5.00 -22.37
C ALA A 162 -5.23 3.75 -22.69
N GLY A 163 -4.40 3.81 -23.72
CA GLY A 163 -3.48 2.73 -24.10
C GLY A 163 -2.50 2.38 -22.98
N VAL A 164 -1.83 3.38 -22.40
CA VAL A 164 -0.93 3.18 -21.25
C VAL A 164 -1.67 2.61 -20.05
N PHE A 165 -2.86 3.13 -19.75
CA PHE A 165 -3.65 2.64 -18.63
C PHE A 165 -4.03 1.16 -18.80
N ILE A 166 -4.51 0.76 -19.98
CA ILE A 166 -4.85 -0.64 -20.28
C ILE A 166 -3.61 -1.53 -20.15
N LEU A 167 -2.50 -1.14 -20.78
CA LEU A 167 -1.25 -1.90 -20.71
C LEU A 167 -0.73 -2.04 -19.28
N ALA A 168 -0.74 -0.95 -18.52
CA ALA A 168 -0.36 -0.97 -17.11
C ALA A 168 -1.24 -1.96 -16.35
N ASN A 169 -2.57 -1.89 -16.44
CA ASN A 169 -3.47 -2.80 -15.73
C ASN A 169 -3.26 -4.28 -16.08
N ILE A 170 -3.00 -4.59 -17.36
CA ILE A 170 -2.69 -5.97 -17.80
C ILE A 170 -1.39 -6.46 -17.16
N LEU A 171 -0.36 -5.61 -17.13
CA LEU A 171 0.98 -5.96 -16.64
C LEU A 171 1.10 -5.87 -15.10
N SER A 172 0.26 -5.10 -14.43
CA SER A 172 0.36 -4.82 -12.99
C SER A 172 0.30 -6.06 -12.12
N LYS A 173 -0.65 -6.97 -12.39
CA LYS A 173 -0.81 -8.19 -11.60
C LYS A 173 0.40 -9.13 -11.72
N PRO A 174 0.83 -9.57 -12.93
CA PRO A 174 1.98 -10.46 -13.04
C PRO A 174 3.29 -9.82 -12.56
N LEU A 175 3.52 -8.54 -12.86
CA LEU A 175 4.73 -7.86 -12.42
C LEU A 175 4.74 -7.60 -10.91
N GLY A 176 3.61 -7.21 -10.32
CA GLY A 176 3.49 -7.03 -8.87
C GLY A 176 3.79 -8.32 -8.09
N LEU A 177 3.26 -9.46 -8.54
CA LEU A 177 3.57 -10.77 -7.93
C LEU A 177 5.03 -11.17 -8.11
N THR A 178 5.63 -10.81 -9.25
CA THR A 178 7.06 -11.04 -9.52
C THR A 178 7.93 -10.22 -8.57
N VAL A 179 7.65 -8.92 -8.43
CA VAL A 179 8.35 -8.04 -7.49
C VAL A 179 8.22 -8.56 -6.07
N GLN A 180 7.03 -9.00 -5.67
CA GLN A 180 6.83 -9.61 -4.35
C GLN A 180 7.75 -10.82 -4.14
N ARG A 181 7.66 -11.80 -5.03
CA ARG A 181 8.41 -13.07 -4.95
C ARG A 181 9.91 -12.86 -4.82
N PHE A 182 10.48 -11.93 -5.57
CA PHE A 182 11.93 -11.74 -5.61
C PHE A 182 12.44 -10.74 -4.58
N PHE A 183 11.68 -9.68 -4.27
CA PHE A 183 12.17 -8.55 -3.47
C PHE A 183 11.48 -8.42 -2.13
N THR A 184 10.15 -8.47 -2.04
CA THR A 184 9.46 -8.05 -0.82
C THR A 184 8.99 -9.20 0.07
N THR A 185 9.06 -10.45 -0.39
CA THR A 185 8.66 -11.63 0.39
C THR A 185 9.81 -12.64 0.49
N TYR A 186 9.72 -13.57 1.44
CA TYR A 186 10.71 -14.59 1.74
C TYR A 186 9.99 -15.86 2.22
N THR A 187 10.05 -16.91 1.43
CA THR A 187 9.23 -18.13 1.62
C THR A 187 9.69 -18.99 2.80
N ASP A 188 10.97 -18.94 3.18
CA ASP A 188 11.49 -19.69 4.33
C ASP A 188 11.31 -18.92 5.64
N ILE A 189 10.20 -19.21 6.31
CA ILE A 189 9.79 -18.64 7.59
C ILE A 189 9.91 -19.63 8.76
N LYS A 190 10.74 -20.68 8.63
CA LYS A 190 10.81 -21.78 9.62
C LYS A 190 11.18 -21.31 11.03
N ASP A 191 11.98 -20.25 11.10
CA ASP A 191 12.47 -19.63 12.33
C ASP A 191 11.51 -18.61 12.94
N ILE A 192 10.38 -18.28 12.30
CA ILE A 192 9.39 -17.37 12.87
C ILE A 192 8.50 -18.10 13.89
N SER A 193 8.30 -17.46 15.02
CA SER A 193 7.28 -17.81 16.02
C SER A 193 6.42 -16.59 16.36
N ILE A 194 5.11 -16.82 16.54
CA ILE A 194 4.16 -15.81 17.01
C ILE A 194 4.35 -15.67 18.53
N ILE A 195 4.47 -14.44 19.00
CA ILE A 195 4.53 -14.12 20.44
C ILE A 195 3.13 -13.81 20.94
N ASP A 196 2.47 -12.84 20.33
CA ASP A 196 1.18 -12.34 20.81
C ASP A 196 0.41 -11.57 19.71
N ILE A 197 -0.83 -11.18 20.01
CA ILE A 197 -1.67 -10.31 19.21
C ILE A 197 -2.27 -9.20 20.07
N TYR A 198 -2.02 -7.95 19.69
CA TYR A 198 -2.51 -6.77 20.41
C TYR A 198 -3.45 -5.94 19.54
N GLY A 199 -4.53 -5.43 20.13
CA GLY A 199 -5.31 -4.36 19.52
C GLY A 199 -4.51 -3.05 19.58
N LYS A 200 -4.29 -2.39 18.43
CA LYS A 200 -3.73 -1.04 18.40
C LYS A 200 -4.82 -0.01 18.06
N PRO A 201 -5.01 1.06 18.84
CA PRO A 201 -5.64 2.25 18.30
C PRO A 201 -4.74 2.80 17.19
N SER A 202 -5.25 2.85 15.97
CA SER A 202 -4.48 3.28 14.79
C SER A 202 -4.03 4.74 14.95
N THR A 203 -2.73 4.98 15.10
CA THR A 203 -2.10 6.30 14.87
C THR A 203 -1.16 6.16 13.67
N TYR A 204 -1.62 6.57 12.49
CA TYR A 204 -0.76 6.68 11.31
C TYR A 204 -0.09 8.05 11.29
N ASN A 205 1.24 8.10 11.37
CA ASN A 205 2.01 9.31 11.07
C ASN A 205 2.44 9.32 9.59
N PHE A 206 1.49 9.61 8.69
CA PHE A 206 1.78 10.14 7.35
C PHE A 206 1.43 11.63 7.32
N PRO A 207 2.14 12.49 6.57
CA PRO A 207 2.07 13.95 6.73
C PRO A 207 0.78 14.59 6.21
N PHE A 208 -0.12 13.83 5.60
CA PHE A 208 -1.47 14.29 5.26
C PHE A 208 -2.45 13.14 5.54
N GLU A 209 -3.50 13.46 6.30
CA GLU A 209 -4.64 12.64 6.72
C GLU A 209 -4.52 11.86 8.05
N ILE A 210 -5.04 12.48 9.11
CA ILE A 210 -5.67 11.76 10.21
C ILE A 210 -7.03 11.26 9.69
N ILE A 211 -7.04 10.15 8.95
CA ILE A 211 -8.26 9.35 8.83
C ILE A 211 -8.32 8.48 10.08
N ILE A 212 -9.21 8.84 11.00
CA ILE A 212 -9.67 7.91 12.02
C ILE A 212 -10.40 6.80 11.26
N ASN A 213 -9.69 5.69 11.01
CA ASN A 213 -10.33 4.49 10.49
C ASN A 213 -11.11 3.87 11.67
N PRO A 214 -12.46 3.75 11.61
CA PRO A 214 -13.25 3.13 12.68
C PRO A 214 -13.02 1.62 12.80
N ASN A 215 -12.12 1.05 11.99
CA ASN A 215 -11.95 -0.38 11.85
C ASN A 215 -10.91 -0.97 12.80
N ARG A 216 -11.19 -2.21 13.21
CA ARG A 216 -10.31 -3.05 14.02
C ARG A 216 -8.91 -3.08 13.43
N THR A 217 -7.91 -2.87 14.28
CA THR A 217 -6.49 -2.98 13.93
C THR A 217 -5.80 -3.90 14.93
N TYR A 218 -5.17 -4.94 14.43
CA TYR A 218 -4.39 -5.87 15.23
C TYR A 218 -2.92 -5.82 14.82
N PHE A 219 -2.04 -5.93 15.80
CA PHE A 219 -0.62 -6.14 15.60
C PHE A 219 -0.25 -7.53 16.09
N ILE A 220 0.29 -8.35 15.19
CA ILE A 220 0.76 -9.68 15.48
C ILE A 220 2.27 -9.58 15.71
N GLU A 221 2.70 -9.83 16.94
CA GLU A 221 4.11 -9.82 17.30
C GLU A 221 4.77 -11.16 16.96
N THR A 222 5.97 -11.08 16.39
CA THR A 222 6.73 -12.23 15.95
C THR A 222 8.19 -12.08 16.35
N THR A 223 8.85 -13.22 16.55
CA THR A 223 10.30 -13.27 16.75
C THR A 223 10.92 -14.33 15.87
N SER A 224 12.19 -14.13 15.52
CA SER A 224 13.02 -15.16 14.89
C SER A 224 13.74 -15.95 15.98
N ASN A 225 13.66 -17.28 15.94
CA ASN A 225 14.38 -18.19 16.84
C ASN A 225 15.90 -17.97 16.85
N LYS A 226 16.49 -17.34 15.83
CA LYS A 226 17.91 -16.93 15.87
C LYS A 226 18.21 -15.90 16.96
N ASN A 227 17.23 -15.06 17.30
CA ASN A 227 17.39 -14.03 18.34
C ASN A 227 17.12 -14.59 19.75
N LYS A 228 16.46 -15.74 19.91
CA LYS A 228 16.29 -16.39 21.22
C LYS A 228 17.61 -16.85 21.84
N LEU A 229 18.62 -17.15 21.02
CA LEU A 229 19.94 -17.56 21.52
C LEU A 229 20.71 -16.42 22.23
N PHE A 230 20.33 -15.17 21.98
CA PHE A 230 20.94 -13.98 22.61
C PHE A 230 20.23 -13.52 23.89
N TRP A 231 19.10 -14.14 24.24
CA TRP A 231 18.29 -13.79 25.43
C TRP A 231 18.27 -14.94 26.45
N PHE A 232 19.44 -15.47 26.78
CA PHE A 232 19.61 -16.15 28.07
C PHE A 232 19.96 -15.08 29.11
N PRO A 233 19.10 -14.83 30.12
CA PRO A 233 19.52 -14.07 31.27
C PRO A 233 20.48 -14.98 32.06
N PHE A 234 21.73 -14.55 32.22
CA PHE A 234 22.53 -14.95 33.38
C PHE A 234 22.00 -14.23 34.61
#